data_AF-A0A0F9CPW9-F1
#
_entry.id   AF-A0A0F9CPW9-F1
#
_cell.length_a   1.000
_cell.length_b   1.000
_cell.length_c   1.000
_cell.angle_alpha   90.00
_cell.angle_beta   90.00
_cell.angle_gamma   90.00
#
_symmetry.space_group_name_H-M   'P 1'
#
loop_
_entity.id
_entity.type
_entity.pdbx_description
1 polymer ?
#
loop_
_entity_poly.entity_id
_entity_poly.type
_entity_poly.pdbx_seq_one_letter_code
_entity_poly.pdbx_strand_id
1 'polypeptide(L)'
;MKAIKRFEPVDASIVRMIGNALGSTGAMIAGLSDVDILAGCGVIDNNTRCLWTRDGYRIEVWQRDGSYGASKSKKVDPLKP
;
A
#
# COMPACT_ATOMS: atom_id res chain seq x y z
N MET A 1 -1.85 13.23 2.08
CA MET A 1 -1.46 12.02 1.32
C MET A 1 -0.97 12.45 -0.04
N LYS A 2 0.03 11.77 -0.59
CA LYS A 2 0.58 12.14 -1.92
C LYS A 2 -0.43 11.76 -3.02
N ALA A 3 -0.44 12.50 -4.13
CA ALA A 3 -1.32 12.19 -5.26
C ALA A 3 -0.89 10.88 -5.96
N ILE A 4 -1.88 10.14 -6.45
CA ILE A 4 -1.65 8.93 -7.26
C ILE A 4 -1.41 9.38 -8.70
N LYS A 5 -0.29 8.95 -9.28
CA LYS A 5 0.06 9.27 -10.67
C LYS A 5 -0.55 8.32 -11.68
N ARG A 6 -0.69 7.04 -11.32
CA ARG A 6 -1.31 6.01 -12.14
C ARG A 6 -1.72 4.80 -11.30
N PHE A 7 -2.62 3.99 -11.83
CA PHE A 7 -3.01 2.71 -11.24
C PHE A 7 -2.36 1.56 -12.01
N GLU A 8 -1.89 0.55 -11.29
CA GLU A 8 -1.30 -0.67 -11.84
C GLU A 8 -1.92 -1.90 -11.17
N PRO A 9 -2.06 -3.03 -11.88
CA PRO A 9 -2.44 -4.29 -11.24
C PRO A 9 -1.41 -4.68 -10.18
N VAL A 10 -1.87 -5.36 -9.12
CA VAL A 10 -0.97 -5.86 -8.08
C VAL A 10 -0.23 -7.09 -8.62
N ASP A 11 1.08 -6.95 -8.83
CA ASP A 11 1.97 -8.04 -9.24
C ASP A 11 2.78 -8.61 -8.06
N ALA A 12 3.56 -9.67 -8.32
CA ALA A 12 4.38 -10.33 -7.31
C ALA A 12 5.45 -9.41 -6.68
N SER A 13 5.94 -8.41 -7.41
CA SER A 13 6.93 -7.45 -6.90
C SER A 13 6.29 -6.54 -5.85
N ILE A 14 5.08 -6.06 -6.13
CA ILE A 14 4.29 -5.25 -5.21
C ILE A 14 3.94 -6.07 -3.96
N VAL A 15 3.46 -7.31 -4.12
CA VAL A 15 3.20 -8.23 -3.00
C VAL A 15 4.45 -8.42 -2.13
N ARG A 16 5.62 -8.60 -2.74
CA ARG A 16 6.88 -8.76 -1.99
C ARG A 16 7.29 -7.48 -1.25
N MET A 17 7.15 -6.32 -1.90
CA MET A 17 7.45 -5.02 -1.28
C MET A 17 6.54 -4.77 -0.07
N ILE A 18 5.25 -5.08 -0.20
CA ILE A 18 4.28 -5.05 0.90
C ILE A 18 4.71 -6.01 2.00
N GLY A 19 4.98 -7.27 1.67
CA GLY A 19 5.41 -8.28 2.65
C GLY A 19 6.64 -7.84 3.44
N ASN A 20 7.62 -7.22 2.79
CA ASN A 20 8.82 -6.71 3.44
C ASN A 20 8.56 -5.45 4.29
N ALA A 21 7.74 -4.52 3.81
CA ALA A 21 7.36 -3.30 4.52
C ALA A 21 6.50 -3.55 5.76
N LEU A 22 5.64 -4.57 5.69
CA LEU A 22 4.69 -4.89 6.74
C LEU A 22 5.21 -5.97 7.68
N GLY A 23 6.06 -6.90 7.21
CA GLY A 23 6.72 -7.91 8.04
C GLY A 23 7.73 -7.33 9.03
N SER A 24 8.27 -6.13 8.75
CA SER A 24 9.14 -5.39 9.68
C SER A 24 8.36 -4.63 10.76
N THR A 25 7.03 -4.52 10.65
CA THR A 25 6.16 -3.83 11.61
C THR A 25 4.96 -4.73 11.96
N GLY A 26 5.07 -5.55 13.01
CA GLY A 26 4.03 -6.53 13.41
C GLY A 26 2.59 -5.98 13.56
N ALA A 27 2.40 -4.66 13.62
CA ALA A 27 1.11 -3.99 13.64
C ALA A 27 0.36 -3.96 12.28
N MET A 28 1.01 -4.28 11.16
CA MET A 28 0.41 -4.21 9.82
C MET A 28 -0.09 -5.54 9.25
N ILE A 29 0.24 -6.67 9.90
CA ILE A 29 -0.27 -8.00 9.52
C ILE A 29 -1.80 -8.05 9.63
N ALA A 30 -2.39 -7.36 10.62
CA ALA A 30 -3.85 -7.24 10.73
C ALA A 30 -4.47 -6.49 9.52
N GLY A 31 -3.78 -5.47 9.00
CA GLY A 31 -4.26 -4.68 7.86
C GLY A 31 -4.09 -5.38 6.50
N LEU A 32 -3.18 -6.36 6.39
CA LEU A 32 -2.96 -7.17 5.18
C LEU A 32 -4.12 -8.10 4.86
N SER A 33 -4.72 -8.70 5.89
CA SER A 33 -5.94 -9.50 5.76
C SER A 33 -7.06 -8.74 5.06
N ASP A 34 -7.04 -7.42 5.18
CA ASP A 34 -8.05 -6.52 4.62
C ASP A 34 -7.60 -5.84 3.33
N VAL A 35 -6.38 -6.01 2.82
CA VAL A 35 -5.96 -5.37 1.56
C VAL A 35 -6.79 -5.90 0.40
N ASP A 36 -7.49 -5.00 -0.28
CA ASP A 36 -8.22 -5.30 -1.50
C ASP A 36 -7.27 -5.29 -2.70
N ILE A 37 -6.73 -6.46 -2.98
CA ILE A 37 -5.84 -6.72 -4.12
C ILE A 37 -6.53 -6.46 -5.47
N LEU A 38 -7.87 -6.54 -5.52
CA LEU A 38 -8.65 -6.31 -6.74
C LEU A 38 -8.82 -4.81 -7.04
N ALA A 39 -8.72 -3.95 -6.03
CA ALA A 39 -8.70 -2.50 -6.22
C ALA A 39 -7.42 -2.00 -6.93
N GLY A 40 -6.43 -2.88 -7.13
CA GLY A 40 -5.15 -2.53 -7.74
C GLY A 40 -4.21 -1.81 -6.78
N CYS A 41 -3.13 -1.24 -7.32
CA CYS A 41 -2.23 -0.37 -6.57
C CYS A 41 -2.12 1.01 -7.24
N GLY A 42 -2.04 2.04 -6.41
CA GLY A 42 -1.71 3.39 -6.85
C GLY A 42 -0.21 3.61 -6.83
N VAL A 43 0.33 4.11 -7.92
CA VAL A 43 1.73 4.55 -8.00
C VAL A 43 1.82 6.01 -7.63
N ILE A 44 2.54 6.31 -6.55
CA ILE A 44 2.77 7.69 -6.09
C ILE A 44 4.07 8.23 -6.70
N ASP A 45 5.15 7.48 -6.54
CA ASP A 45 6.47 7.73 -7.12
C ASP A 45 7.18 6.40 -7.34
N ASN A 46 8.41 6.40 -7.87
CA ASN A 46 9.12 5.16 -8.21
C ASN A 46 9.27 4.20 -7.03
N ASN A 47 9.35 4.74 -5.82
CA ASN A 47 9.68 3.99 -4.60
C ASN A 47 8.50 3.88 -3.63
N THR A 48 7.36 4.49 -3.94
CA THR A 48 6.18 4.56 -3.08
C THR A 48 4.95 4.07 -3.85
N ARG A 49 4.23 3.13 -3.29
CA ARG A 49 2.93 2.66 -3.78
C ARG A 49 1.88 2.82 -2.71
N CYS A 50 0.61 2.83 -3.10
CA CYS A 50 -0.49 2.72 -2.17
C CYS A 50 -1.47 1.63 -2.56
N LEU A 51 -2.11 1.07 -1.54
CA LEU A 51 -3.12 0.03 -1.66
C LEU A 51 -4.32 0.45 -0.84
N TRP A 52 -5.43 -0.23 -1.05
CA TRP A 52 -6.64 -0.01 -0.28
C TRP A 52 -6.97 -1.25 0.51
N THR A 53 -7.50 -1.02 1.70
CA THR A 53 -8.16 -2.08 2.46
C THR A 53 -9.64 -2.08 2.08
N ARG A 54 -10.29 -3.24 2.23
CA ARG A 54 -11.74 -3.42 2.07
C ARG A 54 -12.54 -2.47 2.95
N ASP A 55 -11.99 -2.13 4.11
CA ASP A 55 -12.56 -1.15 5.02
C ASP A 55 -12.34 0.30 4.59
N GLY A 56 -11.77 0.57 3.41
CA GLY A 56 -11.57 1.92 2.91
C GLY A 56 -10.49 2.69 3.66
N TYR A 57 -9.37 2.04 3.98
CA TYR A 57 -8.12 2.72 4.35
C TYR A 57 -7.10 2.59 3.24
N ARG A 58 -6.33 3.65 3.00
CA ARG A 58 -5.18 3.65 2.11
C ARG A 58 -3.91 3.31 2.89
N ILE A 59 -3.19 2.29 2.43
CA ILE A 59 -1.88 1.90 2.96
C ILE A 59 -0.83 2.39 1.97
N GLU A 60 0.05 3.29 2.38
CA GLU A 60 1.24 3.65 1.60
C GLU A 60 2.38 2.73 2.02
N VAL A 61 3.07 2.13 1.05
CA VAL A 61 4.26 1.31 1.24
C VAL A 61 5.40 1.91 0.44
N TRP A 62 6.60 1.93 0.99
CA TRP A 62 7.78 2.46 0.30
C TRP A 62 9.04 1.68 0.62
N GLN A 63 10.02 1.84 -0.28
CA GLN A 63 11.39 1.38 -0.08
C GLN A 63 12.35 2.57 -0.20
N ARG A 64 13.19 2.79 0.81
CA ARG A 64 14.23 3.83 0.82
C ARG A 64 15.49 3.30 1.49
N ASP A 65 16.64 3.50 0.85
CA ASP A 65 17.96 3.17 1.40
C ASP A 65 18.06 1.72 1.91
N GLY A 66 17.50 0.78 1.16
CA GLY A 66 17.47 -0.65 1.52
C GLY A 66 16.44 -1.03 2.61
N SER A 67 15.78 -0.04 3.22
CA SER A 67 14.73 -0.24 4.22
C SER A 67 13.35 -0.15 3.61
N TYR A 68 12.40 -0.89 4.20
CA TYR A 68 10.99 -0.81 3.83
C TYR A 68 10.23 -0.08 4.93
N GLY A 69 9.20 0.65 4.53
CA GLY A 69 8.32 1.33 5.46
C GLY A 69 6.90 1.36 4.93
N ALA A 70 5.97 1.55 5.85
CA ALA A 70 4.57 1.67 5.51
C ALA A 70 3.84 2.62 6.45
N SER A 71 2.75 3.21 5.96
CA SER A 71 1.84 4.02 6.76
C SER A 71 0.39 3.74 6.38
N LYS A 72 -0.50 3.82 7.37
CA LYS A 72 -1.95 3.70 7.18
C LYS A 72 -2.57 5.08 7.27
N SER A 73 -3.41 5.42 6.30
CA SER A 73 -4.19 6.64 6.31
C SER A 73 -5.33 6.60 7.35
N LYS A 74 -6.02 7.73 7.52
CA LYS A 74 -7.41 7.72 8.01
C LYS A 74 -8.31 6.98 7.00
N LYS A 75 -9.55 6.64 7.36
CA LYS A 75 -10.50 6.02 6.42
C LYS A 75 -10.67 6.98 5.22
N VAL A 76 -10.27 6.54 4.03
CA VAL A 76 -10.40 7.29 2.76
C VAL A 76 -11.12 6.37 1.77
N ASP A 77 -12.19 6.88 1.19
CA ASP A 77 -12.95 6.19 0.16
C ASP A 77 -11.98 5.72 -0.96
N PRO A 78 -11.87 4.41 -1.22
CA PRO A 78 -10.93 3.88 -2.20
C PRO A 78 -11.24 4.34 -3.64
N LEU A 79 -12.48 4.78 -3.90
CA LEU A 79 -12.97 5.18 -5.22
C LEU A 79 -12.99 6.70 -5.43
N LYS A 80 -12.64 7.49 -4.41
CA LYS A 80 -12.54 8.96 -4.52
C LYS A 80 -11.11 9.41 -4.22
N PRO A 81 -10.28 9.69 -5.25
CA PRO A 81 -8.94 10.22 -5.07
C PRO A 81 -8.90 11.60 -4.40
#